data_AF-A0A8J4Q583-F1
#
_entry.id   AF-A0A8J4Q583-F1
#
_cell.length_a   1.000
_cell.length_b   1.000
_cell.length_c   1.000
_cell.angle_alpha   90.00
_cell.angle_beta   90.00
_cell.angle_gamma   90.00
#
_symmetry.space_group_name_H-M   'P 1'
#
loop_
_entity.id
_entity.type
_entity.pdbx_description
1 polymer ?
#
loop_
_entity_poly.entity_id
_entity_poly.type
_entity_poly.pdbx_seq_one_letter_code
_entity_poly.pdbx_strand_id
1 'polypeptide(L)'
;MEAKVFALTCLAPPPLPTFSIALARLTILPHSSPFKPKYSHRSVLRRCMNKDEPLIDGLPKEYYDDEWQARQREKTKELHRRRQQEEEEEERKIEEYREIGTRLKGYPEEDVRKARRLVSSLIRAAEEVEEEIEKAAEKGELNELVLMVIWNRLDLARRDEEKDAIRSLDLLYRRVE
;
A
#
# COMPACT_ATOMS: atom_id res chain seq x y z
N MET A 1 33.07 -58.93 -15.39
CA MET A 1 32.47 -57.59 -15.22
C MET A 1 31.33 -57.75 -14.23
N GLU A 2 31.60 -57.44 -12.97
CA GLU A 2 30.67 -57.64 -11.84
C GLU A 2 29.75 -56.40 -11.75
N ALA A 3 28.46 -56.56 -12.06
CA ALA A 3 27.48 -55.49 -11.99
C ALA A 3 26.99 -55.31 -10.55
N LYS A 4 27.49 -54.28 -9.86
CA LYS A 4 26.95 -53.84 -8.57
C LYS A 4 25.61 -53.12 -8.79
N VAL A 5 24.52 -53.79 -8.47
CA VAL A 5 23.19 -53.20 -8.33
C VAL A 5 23.15 -52.45 -7.00
N PHE A 6 23.15 -51.13 -7.04
CA PHE A 6 22.80 -50.32 -5.86
C PHE A 6 21.28 -50.13 -5.85
N ALA A 7 20.65 -50.73 -4.85
CA ALA A 7 19.23 -50.51 -4.54
C ALA A 7 19.05 -49.07 -4.05
N LEU A 8 18.30 -48.27 -4.81
CA LEU A 8 17.84 -46.94 -4.39
C LEU A 8 16.65 -47.13 -3.44
N THR A 9 16.92 -47.04 -2.14
CA THR A 9 15.89 -46.93 -1.12
C THR A 9 15.14 -45.61 -1.32
N CYS A 10 13.89 -45.66 -1.78
CA CYS A 10 13.02 -44.50 -1.87
C CYS A 10 12.69 -44.00 -0.45
N LEU A 11 13.27 -42.88 -0.04
CA LEU A 11 12.84 -42.17 1.16
C LEU A 11 11.50 -41.48 0.84
N ALA A 12 10.41 -42.00 1.42
CA ALA A 12 9.10 -41.38 1.31
C ALA A 12 9.10 -39.99 1.97
N PRO A 13 8.56 -38.93 1.32
CA PRO A 13 8.41 -37.63 1.96
C PRO A 13 7.31 -37.71 3.05
N PRO A 14 7.46 -36.98 4.17
CA PRO A 14 6.39 -36.88 5.17
C PRO A 14 5.16 -36.19 4.57
N PRO A 15 3.94 -36.60 4.92
CA PRO A 15 2.71 -35.98 4.41
C PRO A 15 2.57 -34.55 4.96
N LEU A 16 2.31 -33.61 4.06
CA LEU A 16 1.92 -32.24 4.39
C LEU A 16 0.59 -32.25 5.18
N PRO A 17 0.40 -31.34 6.15
CA PRO A 17 -0.87 -31.23 6.86
C PRO A 17 -1.94 -30.64 5.92
N THR A 18 -2.75 -31.53 5.35
CA THR A 18 -4.03 -31.17 4.73
C THR A 18 -4.98 -30.68 5.82
N PHE A 19 -5.22 -29.38 5.90
CA PHE A 19 -6.36 -28.84 6.66
C PHE A 19 -7.64 -29.16 5.88
N SER A 20 -8.15 -30.37 6.09
CA SER A 20 -9.50 -30.77 5.72
C SER A 20 -10.49 -30.05 6.64
N ILE A 21 -11.06 -28.93 6.17
CA ILE A 21 -12.21 -28.31 6.82
C ILE A 21 -13.41 -29.22 6.55
N ALA A 22 -13.78 -30.01 7.55
CA ALA A 22 -15.01 -30.79 7.53
C ALA A 22 -16.20 -29.82 7.50
N LEU A 23 -16.85 -29.71 6.34
CA LEU A 23 -18.11 -29.04 6.17
C LEU A 23 -19.20 -29.88 6.84
N ALA A 24 -19.44 -29.64 8.13
CA ALA A 24 -20.56 -30.26 8.84
C ALA A 24 -21.88 -29.73 8.29
N ARG A 25 -22.71 -30.68 7.82
CA ARG A 25 -24.03 -30.48 7.25
C ARG A 25 -25.01 -29.83 8.24
N LEU A 26 -25.90 -29.07 7.62
CA LEU A 26 -27.07 -28.36 8.13
C LEU A 26 -28.00 -29.19 9.03
N THR A 27 -28.55 -28.55 10.07
CA THR A 27 -29.93 -28.75 10.50
C THR A 27 -30.64 -27.39 10.50
N ILE A 28 -31.46 -27.18 9.48
CA ILE A 28 -32.41 -26.08 9.34
C ILE A 28 -33.68 -26.49 10.09
N LEU A 29 -34.13 -25.66 11.03
CA LEU A 29 -35.52 -25.59 11.47
C LEU A 29 -35.94 -24.11 11.47
N PRO A 30 -37.13 -23.77 10.93
CA PRO A 30 -37.51 -22.39 10.67
C PRO A 30 -38.17 -21.79 11.90
N HIS A 31 -37.69 -20.65 12.35
CA HIS A 31 -38.51 -19.75 13.15
C HIS A 31 -38.66 -18.43 12.39
N SER A 32 -39.83 -18.30 11.76
CA SER A 32 -40.32 -17.05 11.20
C SER A 32 -40.54 -16.06 12.35
N SER A 33 -39.68 -15.06 12.45
CA SER A 33 -39.99 -13.84 13.20
C SER A 33 -39.86 -12.65 12.25
N PRO A 34 -40.95 -11.92 11.97
CA PRO A 34 -40.89 -10.73 11.14
C PRO A 34 -40.48 -9.54 12.01
N PHE A 35 -39.21 -9.46 12.39
CA PHE A 35 -38.67 -8.19 12.87
C PHE A 35 -38.50 -7.28 11.65
N LYS A 36 -39.51 -6.46 11.39
CA LYS A 36 -39.41 -5.32 10.49
C LYS A 36 -38.44 -4.32 11.12
N PRO A 37 -37.24 -4.08 10.60
CA PRO A 37 -36.49 -2.93 11.03
C PRO A 37 -37.18 -1.72 10.41
N LYS A 38 -37.89 -0.95 11.24
CA LYS A 38 -38.24 0.43 10.89
C LYS A 38 -36.94 1.23 10.88
N TYR A 39 -36.16 1.10 9.81
CA TYR A 39 -35.17 2.11 9.49
C TYR A 39 -35.96 3.36 9.10
N SER A 40 -36.25 4.23 10.07
CA SER A 40 -36.52 5.62 9.69
C SER A 40 -35.22 6.09 9.08
N HIS A 41 -35.20 6.30 7.77
CA HIS A 41 -34.13 7.05 7.14
C HIS A 41 -33.96 8.29 8.00
N ARG A 42 -32.80 8.40 8.66
CA ARG A 42 -32.41 9.58 9.39
C ARG A 42 -32.29 10.64 8.31
N SER A 43 -33.42 11.28 8.00
CA SER A 43 -33.49 12.40 7.10
C SER A 43 -32.41 13.34 7.59
N VAL A 44 -31.37 13.53 6.79
CA VAL A 44 -30.43 14.61 7.00
C VAL A 44 -31.28 15.85 6.83
N LEU A 45 -31.88 16.30 7.92
CA LEU A 45 -32.61 17.55 8.02
C LEU A 45 -31.57 18.59 7.68
N ARG A 46 -31.58 19.00 6.42
CA ARG A 46 -30.87 20.17 5.93
C ARG A 46 -31.45 21.32 6.74
N ARG A 47 -30.74 21.71 7.81
CA ARG A 47 -31.13 22.82 8.66
C ARG A 47 -31.02 24.08 7.81
N CYS A 48 -32.09 24.45 7.13
CA CYS A 48 -32.28 25.81 6.65
C CYS A 48 -32.52 26.64 7.91
N MET A 49 -31.51 27.42 8.32
CA MET A 49 -31.63 28.35 9.43
C MET A 49 -32.69 29.38 9.02
N ASN A 50 -33.83 29.38 9.72
CA ASN A 50 -34.74 30.53 9.65
C ASN A 50 -34.03 31.68 10.37
N LYS A 51 -34.18 32.92 9.88
CA LYS A 51 -33.50 34.12 10.41
C LYS A 51 -33.84 34.47 11.87
N ASP A 52 -34.74 33.70 12.49
CA ASP A 52 -35.34 33.94 13.81
C ASP A 52 -35.00 32.84 14.84
N GLU A 53 -33.81 32.22 14.75
CA GLU A 53 -33.31 31.38 15.86
C GLU A 53 -32.62 32.26 16.92
N PRO A 54 -32.86 32.02 18.22
CA PRO A 54 -32.20 32.77 19.29
C PRO A 54 -30.68 32.59 19.17
N LEU A 55 -29.95 33.71 19.20
CA LEU A 55 -28.49 33.73 19.25
C LEU A 55 -28.06 32.83 20.43
N ILE A 56 -27.46 31.69 20.12
CA ILE A 56 -26.87 30.80 21.12
C ILE A 56 -25.76 31.59 21.82
N ASP A 57 -25.97 31.85 23.11
CA ASP A 57 -25.10 32.70 23.91
C ASP A 57 -23.71 32.06 24.04
N GLY A 58 -22.66 32.84 23.76
CA GLY A 58 -21.25 32.38 23.79
C GLY A 58 -20.63 32.01 22.44
N LEU A 59 -21.35 32.12 21.32
CA LEU A 59 -20.81 31.84 19.97
C LEU A 59 -20.42 33.15 19.24
N PRO A 60 -19.25 33.24 18.58
CA PRO A 60 -18.84 34.44 17.84
C PRO A 60 -19.89 34.86 16.80
N LYS A 61 -20.08 36.17 16.62
CA LYS A 61 -21.12 36.72 15.72
C LYS A 61 -20.94 36.26 14.27
N GLU A 62 -19.69 36.06 13.87
CA GLU A 62 -19.25 35.56 12.57
C GLU A 62 -19.77 34.14 12.29
N TYR A 63 -20.12 33.37 13.32
CA TYR A 63 -20.74 32.07 13.15
C TYR A 63 -22.11 32.14 12.49
N TYR A 64 -22.84 33.24 12.65
CA TYR A 64 -24.17 33.44 12.04
C TYR A 64 -24.09 34.06 10.66
N ASP A 65 -22.90 34.48 10.21
CA ASP A 65 -22.70 35.00 8.87
C ASP A 65 -22.63 33.83 7.87
N ASP A 66 -23.67 33.70 7.05
CA ASP A 66 -23.77 32.65 6.03
C ASP A 66 -22.57 32.64 5.09
N GLU A 67 -22.01 33.82 4.79
CA GLU A 67 -20.78 33.96 3.99
C GLU A 67 -19.54 33.42 4.72
N TRP A 68 -19.43 33.65 6.02
CA TRP A 68 -18.31 33.15 6.81
C TRP A 68 -18.38 31.64 6.94
N GLN A 69 -19.56 31.08 7.21
CA GLN A 69 -19.77 29.63 7.22
C GLN A 69 -19.50 28.99 5.85
N ALA A 70 -19.92 29.64 4.76
CA ALA A 70 -19.66 29.19 3.40
C ALA A 70 -18.15 29.15 3.11
N ARG A 71 -17.40 30.20 3.47
CA ARG A 71 -15.93 30.23 3.35
C ARG A 71 -15.23 29.16 4.18
N GLN A 72 -15.74 28.84 5.38
CA GLN A 72 -15.21 27.72 6.18
C GLN A 72 -15.44 26.37 5.49
N ARG A 73 -16.66 26.12 4.99
CA ARG A 73 -16.98 24.89 4.24
C ARG A 73 -16.16 24.77 2.97
N GLU A 74 -15.95 25.88 2.27
CA GLU A 74 -15.13 25.95 1.07
C GLU A 74 -13.66 25.64 1.38
N LYS A 75 -13.08 26.25 2.42
CA LYS A 75 -11.72 25.94 2.89
C LYS A 75 -11.54 24.45 3.22
N THR A 76 -12.51 23.83 3.90
CA THR A 76 -12.45 22.40 4.21
C THR A 76 -12.50 21.55 2.94
N LYS A 77 -13.38 21.90 1.98
CA LYS A 77 -13.47 21.20 0.69
C LYS A 77 -12.19 21.34 -0.12
N GLU A 78 -11.59 22.53 -0.14
CA GLU A 78 -10.36 22.78 -0.87
C GLU A 78 -9.18 22.02 -0.26
N LEU A 79 -9.08 21.99 1.07
CA LEU A 79 -8.08 21.18 1.77
C LEU A 79 -8.25 19.69 1.45
N HIS A 80 -9.50 19.18 1.48
CA HIS A 80 -9.77 17.79 1.14
C HIS A 80 -9.45 17.46 -0.33
N ARG A 81 -9.79 18.36 -1.26
CA ARG A 81 -9.44 18.23 -2.68
C ARG A 81 -7.92 18.16 -2.86
N ARG A 82 -7.17 19.03 -2.18
CA ARG A 82 -5.70 19.03 -2.25
C ARG A 82 -5.12 17.70 -1.77
N ARG A 83 -5.61 17.17 -0.64
CA ARG A 83 -5.19 15.86 -0.14
C ARG A 83 -5.50 14.73 -1.13
N GLN A 84 -6.69 14.73 -1.73
CA GLN A 84 -7.05 13.75 -2.75
C GLN A 84 -6.12 13.82 -3.96
N GLN A 85 -5.74 15.03 -4.40
CA GLN A 85 -4.79 15.20 -5.50
C GLN A 85 -3.40 14.66 -5.14
N GLU A 86 -2.92 14.94 -3.92
CA GLU A 86 -1.65 14.41 -3.41
C GLU A 86 -1.68 12.86 -3.36
N GLU A 87 -2.78 12.27 -2.86
CA GLU A 87 -2.99 10.82 -2.83
C GLU A 87 -3.05 10.20 -4.24
N GLU A 88 -3.76 10.83 -5.18
CA GLU A 88 -3.85 10.37 -6.58
C GLU A 88 -2.49 10.44 -7.30
N GLU A 89 -1.68 11.48 -7.05
CA GLU A 89 -0.33 11.59 -7.58
C GLU A 89 0.61 10.52 -7.02
N GLU A 90 0.48 10.22 -5.72
CA GLU A 90 1.20 9.11 -5.10
C GLU A 90 0.77 7.76 -5.67
N GLU A 91 -0.53 7.55 -5.85
CA GLU A 91 -1.07 6.31 -6.44
C GLU A 91 -0.62 6.13 -7.89
N ARG A 92 -0.60 7.20 -8.69
CA ARG A 92 -0.08 7.16 -10.06
C ARG A 92 1.39 6.74 -10.09
N LYS A 93 2.22 7.30 -9.20
CA LYS A 93 3.62 6.90 -9.06
C LYS A 93 3.73 5.42 -8.67
N ILE A 94 2.91 4.96 -7.70
CA ILE A 94 2.92 3.56 -7.25
C ILE A 94 2.63 2.60 -8.41
N GLU A 95 1.68 2.94 -9.28
CA GLU A 95 1.30 2.11 -10.43
C GLU A 95 2.43 2.05 -11.48
N GLU A 96 3.09 3.17 -11.77
CA GLU A 96 4.27 3.22 -12.67
C GLU A 96 5.39 2.27 -12.17
N TYR A 97 5.63 2.21 -10.87
CA TYR A 97 6.62 1.28 -10.30
C TYR A 97 6.18 -0.19 -10.34
N ARG A 98 4.87 -0.45 -10.17
CA ARG A 98 4.32 -1.79 -10.35
C ARG A 98 4.54 -2.27 -11.79
N GLU A 99 4.33 -1.38 -12.75
CA GLU A 99 4.58 -1.66 -14.16
C GLU A 99 6.04 -2.06 -14.40
N ILE A 100 7.01 -1.32 -13.86
CA ILE A 100 8.45 -1.67 -13.95
C ILE A 100 8.72 -3.07 -13.39
N GLY A 101 8.12 -3.43 -12.25
CA GLY A 101 8.24 -4.76 -11.66
C GLY A 101 7.65 -5.87 -12.55
N THR A 102 6.55 -5.60 -13.25
CA THR A 102 6.00 -6.54 -14.24
C THR A 102 6.89 -6.66 -15.48
N ARG A 103 7.46 -5.54 -15.95
CA ARG A 103 8.36 -5.50 -17.10
C ARG A 103 9.64 -6.29 -16.84
N LEU A 104 10.19 -6.22 -15.62
CA LEU A 104 11.35 -7.01 -15.21
C LEU A 104 11.13 -8.52 -15.28
N LYS A 105 9.89 -9.01 -15.11
CA LYS A 105 9.57 -10.45 -15.24
C LYS A 105 9.70 -10.95 -16.69
N GLY A 106 9.71 -10.06 -17.67
CA GLY A 106 9.88 -10.39 -19.09
C GLY A 106 11.33 -10.60 -19.52
N TYR A 107 12.31 -10.27 -18.67
CA TYR A 107 13.73 -10.41 -18.99
C TYR A 107 14.29 -11.77 -18.52
N PRO A 108 15.39 -12.25 -19.14
CA PRO A 108 16.11 -13.42 -18.64
C PRO A 108 16.56 -13.25 -17.19
N GLU A 109 16.31 -14.26 -16.36
CA GLU A 109 16.62 -14.23 -14.92
C GLU A 109 18.13 -14.04 -14.65
N GLU A 110 18.99 -14.54 -15.55
CA GLU A 110 20.45 -14.37 -15.46
C GLU A 110 20.87 -12.91 -15.59
N ASP A 111 20.28 -12.18 -16.54
CA ASP A 111 20.56 -10.77 -16.79
C ASP A 111 20.03 -9.91 -15.64
N VAL A 112 18.81 -10.20 -15.17
CA VAL A 112 18.21 -9.53 -14.00
C VAL A 112 19.09 -9.73 -12.77
N ARG A 113 19.64 -10.93 -12.58
CA ARG A 113 20.54 -11.24 -11.45
C ARG A 113 21.88 -10.53 -11.57
N LYS A 114 22.45 -10.44 -12.78
CA LYS A 114 23.68 -9.65 -13.04
C LYS A 114 23.44 -8.17 -12.73
N ALA A 115 22.33 -7.61 -13.23
CA ALA A 115 21.94 -6.24 -12.95
C ALA A 115 21.76 -5.98 -11.45
N ARG A 116 21.06 -6.86 -10.72
CA ARG A 116 20.91 -6.75 -9.25
C ARG A 116 22.23 -6.77 -8.50
N ARG A 117 23.21 -7.57 -8.94
CA ARG A 117 24.55 -7.60 -8.35
C ARG A 117 25.30 -6.29 -8.58
N LEU A 118 25.25 -5.76 -9.81
CA LEU A 118 25.84 -4.45 -10.13
C LEU A 118 25.24 -3.35 -9.27
N VAL A 119 23.90 -3.26 -9.21
CA VAL A 119 23.19 -2.27 -8.38
C VAL A 119 23.53 -2.42 -6.91
N SER A 120 23.66 -3.66 -6.40
CA SER A 120 24.08 -3.89 -5.02
C SER A 120 25.52 -3.42 -4.76
N SER A 121 26.41 -3.59 -5.74
CA SER A 121 27.78 -3.08 -5.68
C SER A 121 27.81 -1.55 -5.65
N LEU A 122 27.02 -0.90 -6.52
CA LEU A 122 26.90 0.56 -6.57
C LEU A 122 26.39 1.14 -5.25
N ILE A 123 25.35 0.55 -4.66
CA ILE A 123 24.83 0.98 -3.35
C ILE A 123 25.91 0.82 -2.27
N ARG A 124 26.70 -0.25 -2.32
CA ARG A 124 27.78 -0.50 -1.35
C ARG A 124 28.97 0.44 -1.51
N ALA A 125 29.20 0.96 -2.71
CA ALA A 125 30.29 1.91 -3.00
C ALA A 125 30.07 3.28 -2.34
N ALA A 126 28.82 3.65 -2.03
CA ALA A 126 28.41 4.86 -1.33
C ALA A 126 29.06 6.16 -1.88
N GLU A 127 30.23 6.55 -1.37
CA GLU A 127 30.98 7.74 -1.79
C GLU A 127 31.65 7.57 -3.18
N GLU A 128 32.10 6.36 -3.51
CA GLU A 128 32.76 6.05 -4.80
C GLU A 128 31.78 5.61 -5.89
N VAL A 129 30.47 5.82 -5.68
CA VAL A 129 29.43 5.35 -6.60
C VAL A 129 29.56 5.96 -8.00
N GLU A 130 30.00 7.21 -8.10
CA GLU A 130 30.17 7.91 -9.38
C GLU A 130 31.28 7.27 -10.22
N GLU A 131 32.41 6.93 -9.61
CA GLU A 131 33.53 6.27 -10.27
C GLU A 131 33.16 4.84 -10.71
N GLU A 132 32.41 4.09 -9.89
CA GLU A 132 31.92 2.76 -10.28
C GLU A 132 30.86 2.82 -11.38
N ILE A 133 30.04 3.88 -11.44
CA ILE A 133 29.12 4.10 -12.56
C ILE A 133 29.90 4.36 -13.85
N GLU A 134 30.93 5.21 -13.81
CA GLU A 134 31.77 5.50 -14.97
C GLU A 134 32.45 4.22 -15.48
N LYS A 135 33.07 3.43 -14.59
CA LYS A 135 33.65 2.11 -14.93
C LYS A 135 32.62 1.15 -15.52
N ALA A 136 31.41 1.11 -14.98
CA ALA A 136 30.34 0.26 -15.50
C ALA A 136 29.84 0.73 -16.89
N ALA A 137 29.83 2.03 -17.13
CA ALA A 137 29.49 2.62 -18.42
C ALA A 137 30.59 2.33 -19.47
N GLU A 138 31.87 2.48 -19.11
CA GLU A 138 33.02 2.13 -19.97
C GLU A 138 33.02 0.64 -20.37
N LYS A 139 32.64 -0.24 -19.44
CA LYS A 139 32.49 -1.68 -19.69
C LYS A 139 31.21 -2.05 -20.46
N GLY A 140 30.30 -1.10 -20.68
CA GLY A 140 29.01 -1.33 -21.33
C GLY A 140 28.04 -2.17 -20.50
N GLU A 141 28.18 -2.18 -19.16
CA GLU A 141 27.30 -2.93 -18.26
C GLU A 141 26.08 -2.10 -17.82
N LEU A 142 26.12 -0.78 -18.02
CA LEU A 142 25.04 0.16 -17.69
C LEU A 142 23.91 0.14 -18.74
N ASN A 143 23.11 -0.94 -18.73
CA ASN A 143 22.01 -1.14 -19.69
C ASN A 143 20.65 -0.67 -19.15
N GLU A 144 19.63 -0.56 -20.02
CA GLU A 144 18.23 -0.24 -19.64
C GLU A 144 17.73 -1.14 -18.50
N LEU A 145 18.08 -2.43 -18.52
CA LEU A 145 17.73 -3.38 -17.48
C LEU A 145 18.29 -2.98 -16.10
N VAL A 146 19.53 -2.50 -16.05
CA VAL A 146 20.16 -2.02 -14.80
C VAL A 146 19.41 -0.81 -14.29
N LEU A 147 19.07 0.12 -15.18
CA LEU A 147 18.29 1.30 -14.82
C LEU A 147 16.94 0.91 -14.24
N MET A 148 16.19 0.01 -14.88
CA MET A 148 14.92 -0.49 -14.33
C MET A 148 15.09 -1.16 -12.95
N VAL A 149 16.17 -1.90 -12.72
CA VAL A 149 16.46 -2.51 -11.41
C VAL A 149 16.78 -1.46 -10.35
N ILE A 150 17.52 -0.39 -10.69
CA ILE A 150 17.78 0.75 -9.79
C ILE A 150 16.46 1.40 -9.40
N TRP A 151 15.60 1.71 -10.37
CA TRP A 151 14.31 2.35 -10.13
C TRP A 151 13.40 1.49 -9.25
N ASN A 152 13.39 0.17 -9.49
CA ASN A 152 12.64 -0.78 -8.66
C ASN A 152 13.16 -0.84 -7.22
N ARG A 153 14.48 -0.78 -7.00
CA ARG A 153 15.08 -0.83 -5.66
C ARG A 153 14.92 0.48 -4.88
N LEU A 154 15.00 1.63 -5.54
CA LEU A 154 14.78 2.94 -4.91
C LEU A 154 13.34 3.11 -4.42
N ASP A 155 12.35 2.67 -5.19
CA ASP A 155 10.94 2.69 -4.77
C ASP A 155 10.69 1.81 -3.55
N LEU A 156 11.30 0.61 -3.49
CA LEU A 156 11.22 -0.26 -2.31
C LEU A 156 11.81 0.42 -1.06
N ALA A 157 12.98 1.05 -1.18
CA ALA A 157 13.62 1.75 -0.07
C ALA A 157 12.76 2.91 0.46
N ARG A 158 12.16 3.70 -0.44
CA ARG A 158 11.27 4.81 -0.08
C ARG A 158 10.06 4.34 0.74
N ARG A 159 9.50 3.19 0.37
CA ARG A 159 8.34 2.60 1.06
C ARG A 159 8.70 1.96 2.40
N ASP A 160 9.91 1.42 2.55
CA ASP A 160 10.30 0.74 3.78
C ASP A 160 10.63 1.73 4.92
N GLU A 161 11.34 2.83 4.63
CA GLU A 161 11.63 3.86 5.65
C GLU A 161 10.39 4.62 6.12
N GLU A 162 9.45 4.95 5.23
CA GLU A 162 8.18 5.59 5.62
C GLU A 162 7.26 4.62 6.37
N LYS A 163 7.16 3.35 5.97
CA LYS A 163 6.26 2.39 6.63
C LYS A 163 6.73 1.99 8.02
N ASP A 164 8.03 1.83 8.25
CA ASP A 164 8.53 1.55 9.60
C ASP A 164 8.40 2.76 10.52
N ALA A 165 8.67 3.98 10.03
CA ALA A 165 8.45 5.20 10.81
C ALA A 165 6.97 5.41 11.15
N ILE A 166 6.07 5.22 10.18
CA ILE A 166 4.61 5.35 10.38
C ILE A 166 4.07 4.25 11.29
N ARG A 167 4.50 2.98 11.15
CA ARG A 167 4.15 1.90 12.10
C ARG A 167 4.66 2.19 13.51
N SER A 168 5.88 2.71 13.63
CA SER A 168 6.46 3.10 14.92
C SER A 168 5.63 4.20 15.57
N LEU A 169 5.20 5.20 14.79
CA LEU A 169 4.33 6.28 15.25
C LEU A 169 2.93 5.78 15.65
N ASP A 170 2.33 4.89 14.86
CA ASP A 170 1.01 4.29 15.15
C ASP A 170 1.05 3.41 16.42
N LEU A 171 2.14 2.69 16.64
CA LEU A 171 2.40 1.93 17.87
C LEU A 171 2.59 2.81 19.09
N LEU A 172 3.20 3.99 18.93
CA LEU A 172 3.34 4.98 20.00
C LEU A 172 1.99 5.62 20.32
N TYR A 173 1.21 5.99 19.31
CA TYR A 173 -0.12 6.57 19.49
C TYR A 173 -1.10 5.61 20.17
N ARG A 174 -1.10 4.32 19.83
CA ARG A 174 -1.93 3.30 20.52
C ARG A 174 -1.51 3.01 21.96
N ARG A 175 -0.34 3.46 22.40
CA ARG A 175 0.18 3.22 23.76
C ARG A 175 -0.08 4.38 24.72
N VAL A 176 -0.48 5.54 24.18
CA VAL A 176 -0.76 6.77 24.92
C VAL A 176 -2.27 6.91 25.22
N GLU A 177 -3.09 6.02 24.69
CA GLU A 177 -4.54 5.90 24.93
C GLU A 177 -4.85 4.68 25.82
#